data_AF-A0AAU2X2I6-F1
#
_entry.id   AF-A0AAU2X2I6-F1
#
_cell.length_a   1.000
_cell.length_b   1.000
_cell.length_c   1.000
_cell.angle_alpha   90.00
_cell.angle_beta   90.00
_cell.angle_gamma   90.00
#
_symmetry.space_group_name_H-M   'P 1'
#
loop_
_entity.id
_entity.type
_entity.pdbx_description
1 polymer ?
#
loop_
_entity_poly.entity_id
_entity_poly.type
_entity_poly.pdbx_seq_one_letter_code
_entity_poly.pdbx_strand_id
1 'polypeptide(L)'
;MLTEAGRFLRRIALPLVATALVVVGLGLLVTRALDGVWPVSREDDLVRTLEDHRSDLWDAVSRVLSVASSAPAVIGVTLVAAAIAYAVYRSWRAPLFLLGTVLAQTAVYGLTVAFVDRDRPDVERLDDVPGDGSYFSGHTGAALALYGGIAVLLSHRLQGRVGVWVWRVLCLLVPLAVGLSRVYRGDSHLSDVVAAFASAAAVLVIMNAAVLSPRSVWGGAGGHLRHNGENGHVPRAALVVNPIKLDSADDRVRIDRIMAEAGWAPPLWLETTIEDPGGGATRAALAEGVDLVVVAGGDGTVRECAGALAGTGVPLAVVPSGTGNLLARNLGLPIDLTDAVHVAVHGQDRPIDLGGIEPDEPDGERRYFTAMAGIGLDAAMVADAPDALKKKVGWPAYAVSAGRHLRDARMRVTLRIDDGEPIKRRARMVLVGNVGALQAGMQLLPGAEPDDGLLDVVVFAPYGMTGWAHATVRVIGRRRRDVPEVPLRQRRWRPIEHFTGRSVEVTTARPEPRELDGDPIGAGTRLAVRVRPGALVVRVPEGRVAVRPEARAEPFPVAEDVVEIVASDRPDRPEGGADGVSDARHDHQKT
;
A
#
# COMPACT_ATOMS: atom_id res chain seq x y z
N MET A 1 -15.85 14.85 16.58
CA MET A 1 -16.08 13.98 17.76
C MET A 1 -17.39 13.18 17.66
N LEU A 2 -18.55 13.79 17.41
CA LEU A 2 -19.84 13.07 17.25
C LEU A 2 -19.84 12.01 16.12
N THR A 3 -19.07 12.22 15.05
CA THR A 3 -18.96 11.32 13.88
C THR A 3 -18.03 10.12 14.06
N GLU A 4 -17.05 10.20 14.96
CA GLU A 4 -16.14 9.09 15.29
C GLU A 4 -16.77 8.15 16.31
N ALA A 5 -17.40 8.71 17.34
CA ALA A 5 -18.16 7.95 18.33
C ALA A 5 -19.29 7.15 17.66
N GLY A 6 -20.02 7.75 16.70
CA GLY A 6 -21.06 7.05 15.94
C GLY A 6 -20.52 5.91 15.06
N ARG A 7 -19.33 6.07 14.46
CA ARG A 7 -18.68 5.01 13.66
C ARG A 7 -18.15 3.87 14.53
N PHE A 8 -17.50 4.21 15.64
CA PHE A 8 -17.06 3.22 16.64
C PHE A 8 -18.26 2.42 17.17
N LEU A 9 -19.35 3.11 17.52
CA LEU A 9 -20.57 2.49 18.00
C LEU A 9 -21.17 1.54 16.95
N ARG A 10 -21.34 1.97 15.69
CA ARG A 10 -21.96 1.16 14.63
C ARG A 10 -21.10 0.00 14.14
N ARG A 11 -19.76 0.14 14.12
CA ARG A 11 -18.87 -0.83 13.47
C ARG A 11 -18.16 -1.76 14.44
N ILE A 12 -18.05 -1.38 15.71
CA ILE A 12 -17.36 -2.17 16.72
C ILE A 12 -18.32 -2.51 17.86
N ALA A 13 -18.84 -1.51 18.57
CA ALA A 13 -19.57 -1.79 19.81
C ALA A 13 -20.91 -2.52 19.57
N LEU A 14 -21.75 -2.06 18.63
CA LEU A 14 -23.05 -2.68 18.36
C LEU A 14 -22.90 -4.13 17.82
N PRO A 15 -22.01 -4.42 16.85
CA PRO A 15 -21.77 -5.80 16.44
C PRO A 15 -21.22 -6.68 17.55
N LEU A 16 -20.30 -6.18 18.39
CA LEU A 16 -19.77 -6.95 19.52
C LEU A 16 -20.85 -7.25 20.57
N VAL A 17 -21.72 -6.29 20.87
CA VAL A 17 -22.88 -6.51 21.76
C VAL A 17 -23.83 -7.53 21.14
N ALA A 18 -24.11 -7.45 19.84
CA ALA A 18 -24.94 -8.44 19.15
C ALA A 18 -24.31 -9.84 19.22
N THR A 19 -23.00 -9.97 19.00
CA THR A 19 -22.27 -11.24 19.17
C THR A 19 -22.40 -11.75 20.59
N ALA A 20 -22.20 -10.91 21.60
CA ALA A 20 -22.35 -11.32 22.99
C ALA A 20 -23.78 -11.78 23.32
N LEU A 21 -24.82 -11.06 22.85
CA LEU A 21 -26.22 -11.46 23.03
C LEU A 21 -26.54 -12.81 22.36
N VAL A 22 -26.02 -13.05 21.16
CA VAL A 22 -26.17 -14.33 20.47
C VAL A 22 -25.50 -15.46 21.26
N VAL A 23 -24.28 -15.24 21.75
CA VAL A 23 -23.55 -16.25 22.51
C VAL A 23 -24.21 -16.51 23.88
N VAL A 24 -24.73 -15.47 24.55
CA VAL A 24 -25.55 -15.63 25.76
C VAL A 24 -26.81 -16.44 25.46
N GLY A 25 -27.52 -16.12 24.37
CA GLY A 25 -28.72 -16.86 23.95
C GLY A 25 -28.43 -18.33 23.65
N LEU A 26 -27.31 -18.62 22.97
CA LEU A 26 -26.84 -19.99 22.72
C LEU A 26 -26.47 -20.70 24.03
N GLY A 27 -25.80 -20.02 24.95
CA GLY A 27 -25.46 -20.56 26.26
C GLY A 27 -26.70 -20.93 27.06
N LEU A 28 -27.68 -20.03 27.16
CA LEU A 28 -28.96 -20.29 27.82
C LEU A 28 -29.75 -21.42 27.14
N LEU A 29 -29.67 -21.53 25.81
CA LEU A 29 -30.31 -22.61 25.07
C LEU A 29 -29.66 -23.95 25.42
N VAL A 30 -28.34 -24.02 25.43
CA VAL A 30 -27.58 -25.22 25.79
C VAL A 30 -27.84 -25.62 27.24
N THR A 31 -27.81 -24.68 28.18
CA THR A 31 -27.94 -24.97 29.62
C THR A 31 -29.36 -25.21 30.09
N ARG A 32 -30.39 -24.60 29.47
CA ARG A 32 -31.78 -24.69 29.97
C ARG A 32 -32.72 -25.49 29.10
N ALA A 33 -32.48 -25.53 27.79
CA ALA A 33 -33.44 -26.13 26.84
C ALA A 33 -32.91 -27.42 26.19
N LEU A 34 -31.60 -27.53 25.99
CA LEU A 34 -30.98 -28.65 25.28
C LEU A 34 -30.19 -29.60 26.18
N ASP A 35 -30.13 -29.38 27.49
CA ASP A 35 -29.34 -30.19 28.44
C ASP A 35 -29.60 -31.70 28.32
N GLY A 36 -30.85 -32.11 28.06
CA GLY A 36 -31.24 -33.51 27.84
C GLY A 36 -31.24 -33.99 26.38
N VAL A 37 -30.83 -33.16 25.43
CA VAL A 37 -30.98 -33.41 23.99
C VAL A 37 -29.62 -33.71 23.35
N TRP A 38 -29.55 -34.73 22.49
CA TRP A 38 -28.35 -35.01 21.72
C TRP A 38 -28.00 -33.83 20.79
N PRO A 39 -26.74 -33.36 20.72
CA PRO A 39 -25.53 -33.98 21.28
C PRO A 39 -25.12 -33.55 22.70
N VAL A 40 -25.79 -32.56 23.30
CA VAL A 40 -25.41 -31.98 24.61
C VAL A 40 -25.47 -33.02 25.73
N SER A 41 -26.49 -33.89 25.71
CA SER A 41 -26.70 -34.91 26.75
C SER A 41 -25.63 -36.01 26.84
N ARG A 42 -24.62 -35.98 25.97
CA ARG A 42 -23.55 -36.98 25.89
C ARG A 42 -22.16 -36.35 25.95
N GLU A 43 -22.06 -35.06 26.22
CA GLU A 43 -20.78 -34.37 26.31
C GLU A 43 -19.97 -34.87 27.52
N ASP A 44 -20.64 -35.18 28.64
CA ASP A 44 -19.97 -35.80 29.79
C ASP A 44 -19.47 -37.21 29.49
N ASP A 45 -20.23 -38.02 28.73
CA ASP A 45 -19.76 -39.35 28.29
C ASP A 45 -18.49 -39.23 27.44
N LEU A 46 -18.42 -38.22 26.57
CA LEU A 46 -17.24 -37.95 25.75
C LEU A 46 -16.03 -37.57 26.62
N VAL A 47 -16.21 -36.69 27.60
CA VAL A 47 -15.12 -36.26 28.48
C VAL A 47 -14.66 -37.40 29.40
N ARG A 48 -15.57 -38.19 29.96
CA ARG A 48 -15.27 -39.42 30.71
C ARG A 48 -14.49 -40.43 29.87
N THR A 49 -14.88 -40.63 28.61
CA THR A 49 -14.12 -41.51 27.69
C THR A 49 -12.68 -41.00 27.50
N LEU A 50 -12.46 -39.68 27.46
CA LEU A 50 -11.11 -39.12 27.36
C LEU A 50 -10.32 -39.26 28.66
N GLU A 51 -10.97 -39.14 29.81
CA GLU A 51 -10.39 -39.39 31.13
C GLU A 51 -9.86 -40.82 31.25
N ASP A 52 -10.65 -41.81 30.82
CA ASP A 52 -10.26 -43.23 30.82
C ASP A 52 -9.03 -43.53 29.93
N HIS A 53 -8.78 -42.68 28.94
CA HIS A 53 -7.65 -42.82 27.99
C HIS A 53 -6.49 -41.85 28.28
N ARG A 54 -6.42 -41.30 29.50
CA ARG A 54 -5.30 -40.42 29.89
C ARG A 54 -3.97 -41.15 29.90
N SER A 55 -2.90 -40.43 29.57
CA SER A 55 -1.54 -40.95 29.62
C SER A 55 -0.54 -39.82 29.84
N ASP A 56 0.61 -40.13 30.45
CA ASP A 56 1.65 -39.15 30.78
C ASP A 56 2.05 -38.27 29.58
N LEU A 57 2.10 -38.86 28.38
CA LEU A 57 2.42 -38.15 27.15
C LEU A 57 1.34 -37.12 26.80
N TRP A 58 0.08 -37.53 26.77
CA TRP A 58 -1.04 -36.66 26.40
C TRP A 58 -1.35 -35.62 27.49
N ASP A 59 -1.08 -35.95 28.75
CA ASP A 59 -1.12 -35.02 29.88
C ASP A 59 -0.05 -33.94 29.76
N ALA A 60 1.18 -34.30 29.37
CA ALA A 60 2.25 -33.34 29.13
C ALA A 60 1.96 -32.44 27.92
N VAL A 61 1.49 -33.02 26.80
CA VAL A 61 1.12 -32.27 25.59
C VAL A 61 -0.03 -31.29 25.89
N SER A 62 -1.09 -31.77 26.54
CA SER A 62 -2.25 -30.94 26.88
C SER A 62 -1.88 -29.84 27.88
N ARG A 63 -0.93 -30.07 28.80
CA ARG A 63 -0.40 -29.04 29.72
C ARG A 63 0.31 -27.92 28.96
N VAL A 64 1.16 -28.24 28.00
CA VAL A 64 1.86 -27.23 27.18
C VAL A 64 0.84 -26.36 26.41
N LEU A 65 -0.18 -26.99 25.82
CA LEU A 65 -1.25 -26.28 25.11
C LEU A 65 -2.09 -25.41 26.06
N SER A 66 -2.41 -25.92 27.26
CA SER A 66 -3.12 -25.16 28.30
C SER A 66 -2.32 -23.92 28.71
N VAL A 67 -1.01 -24.08 29.01
CA VAL A 67 -0.11 -22.98 29.36
C VAL A 67 0.02 -21.95 28.24
N ALA A 68 0.12 -22.39 26.97
CA ALA A 68 0.18 -21.50 25.82
C ALA A 68 -1.08 -20.62 25.66
N SER A 69 -2.22 -21.10 26.15
CA SER A 69 -3.50 -20.37 26.15
C SER A 69 -3.77 -19.58 27.43
N SER A 70 -2.91 -19.67 28.44
CA SER A 70 -3.07 -18.94 29.71
C SER A 70 -3.07 -17.43 29.51
N ALA A 71 -3.77 -16.69 30.38
CA ALA A 71 -3.86 -15.23 30.26
C ALA A 71 -2.48 -14.53 30.17
N PRO A 72 -1.46 -14.86 31.00
CA PRO A 72 -0.13 -14.25 30.86
C PRO A 72 0.54 -14.58 29.52
N ALA A 73 0.40 -15.81 29.03
CA ALA A 73 0.97 -16.23 27.75
C ALA A 73 0.32 -15.49 26.58
N VAL A 74 -1.02 -15.44 26.54
CA VAL A 74 -1.77 -14.71 25.51
C VAL A 74 -1.38 -13.24 25.50
N ILE A 75 -1.32 -12.58 26.67
CA ILE A 75 -0.91 -11.17 26.77
C ILE A 75 0.51 -10.98 26.23
N GLY A 76 1.48 -11.77 26.70
CA GLY A 76 2.88 -11.68 26.28
C GLY A 76 3.05 -11.89 24.78
N VAL A 77 2.47 -12.95 24.23
CA VAL A 77 2.55 -13.26 22.80
C VAL A 77 1.83 -12.19 21.97
N THR A 78 0.68 -11.67 22.42
CA THR A 78 -0.03 -10.60 21.71
C THR A 78 0.82 -9.33 21.65
N LEU A 79 1.48 -8.93 22.74
CA LEU A 79 2.35 -7.75 22.77
C LEU A 79 3.54 -7.90 21.83
N VAL A 80 4.21 -9.06 21.85
CA VAL A 80 5.33 -9.35 20.96
C VAL A 80 4.87 -9.38 19.50
N ALA A 81 3.77 -10.07 19.20
CA ALA A 81 3.20 -10.12 17.86
C ALA A 81 2.74 -8.75 17.36
N ALA A 82 2.20 -7.89 18.23
CA ALA A 82 1.85 -6.52 17.88
C ALA A 82 3.09 -5.66 17.59
N ALA A 83 4.17 -5.80 18.36
CA ALA A 83 5.44 -5.12 18.09
C ALA A 83 6.06 -5.57 16.75
N ILE A 84 6.04 -6.88 16.47
CA ILE A 84 6.46 -7.44 15.18
C ILE A 84 5.56 -6.91 14.06
N ALA A 85 4.24 -6.90 14.25
CA ALA A 85 3.30 -6.36 13.28
C ALA A 85 3.58 -4.89 12.99
N TYR A 86 3.83 -4.06 14.00
CA TYR A 86 4.24 -2.67 13.79
C TYR A 86 5.55 -2.57 12.99
N ALA A 87 6.57 -3.35 13.35
CA ALA A 87 7.87 -3.34 12.68
C ALA A 87 7.78 -3.81 11.20
N VAL A 88 6.91 -4.78 10.93
CA VAL A 88 6.71 -5.39 9.60
C VAL A 88 5.82 -4.53 8.71
N TYR A 89 4.66 -4.11 9.20
CA TYR A 89 3.65 -3.38 8.43
C TYR A 89 3.88 -1.87 8.42
N ARG A 90 4.69 -1.33 9.33
CA ARG A 90 4.94 0.11 9.50
C ARG A 90 3.66 0.94 9.61
N SER A 91 2.60 0.30 10.10
CA SER A 91 1.26 0.86 10.26
C SER A 91 0.78 0.54 11.67
N TRP A 92 0.13 1.52 12.30
CA TRP A 92 -0.51 1.35 13.61
C TRP A 92 -1.78 0.49 13.54
N ARG A 93 -2.33 0.26 12.34
CA ARG A 93 -3.59 -0.49 12.17
C ARG A 93 -3.41 -1.99 12.45
N ALA A 94 -2.26 -2.56 12.09
CA ALA A 94 -1.94 -3.96 12.35
C ALA A 94 -1.83 -4.31 13.85
N PRO A 95 -1.04 -3.59 14.68
CA PRO A 95 -1.01 -3.84 16.12
C PRO A 95 -2.36 -3.54 16.79
N LEU A 96 -3.05 -2.48 16.35
CA LEU A 96 -4.36 -2.10 16.88
C LEU A 96 -5.45 -3.13 16.57
N PHE A 97 -5.42 -3.75 15.39
CA PHE A 97 -6.28 -4.86 15.04
C PHE A 97 -6.03 -6.05 15.98
N LEU A 98 -4.76 -6.44 16.16
CA LEU A 98 -4.43 -7.62 16.95
C LEU A 98 -4.78 -7.43 18.43
N LEU A 99 -4.34 -6.33 19.03
CA LEU A 99 -4.66 -5.96 20.40
C LEU A 99 -6.18 -5.80 20.60
N GLY A 100 -6.83 -5.10 19.67
CA GLY A 100 -8.26 -4.87 19.71
C GLY A 100 -9.09 -6.14 19.59
N THR A 101 -8.66 -7.11 18.79
CA THR A 101 -9.33 -8.42 18.64
C THR A 101 -9.25 -9.22 19.93
N VAL A 102 -8.08 -9.30 20.55
CA VAL A 102 -7.93 -10.01 21.84
C VAL A 102 -8.76 -9.34 22.93
N LEU A 103 -8.70 -8.01 23.04
CA LEU A 103 -9.51 -7.24 24.00
C LEU A 103 -11.02 -7.40 23.77
N ALA A 104 -11.47 -7.33 22.52
CA ALA A 104 -12.88 -7.50 22.17
C ALA A 104 -13.36 -8.91 22.53
N GLN A 105 -12.58 -9.95 22.26
CA GLN A 105 -12.92 -11.32 22.62
C GLN A 105 -12.97 -11.51 24.14
N THR A 106 -12.03 -10.92 24.90
CA THR A 106 -12.07 -10.93 26.37
C THR A 106 -13.31 -10.23 26.91
N ALA A 107 -13.72 -9.11 26.30
CA ALA A 107 -14.93 -8.39 26.70
C ALA A 107 -16.21 -9.21 26.43
N VAL A 108 -16.30 -9.87 25.26
CA VAL A 108 -17.43 -10.77 24.94
C VAL A 108 -17.49 -11.92 25.94
N TYR A 109 -16.35 -12.56 26.24
CA TYR A 109 -16.28 -13.63 27.23
C TYR A 109 -16.75 -13.15 28.62
N GLY A 110 -16.21 -12.04 29.12
CA GLY A 110 -16.57 -11.50 30.44
C GLY A 110 -18.04 -11.10 30.54
N LEU A 111 -18.63 -10.59 29.44
CA LEU A 111 -20.06 -10.29 29.40
C LEU A 111 -20.91 -11.56 29.42
N THR A 112 -20.51 -12.62 28.69
CA THR A 112 -21.29 -13.87 28.65
C THR A 112 -21.32 -14.60 29.99
N VAL A 113 -20.18 -14.70 30.67
CA VAL A 113 -20.08 -15.41 31.97
C VAL A 113 -20.94 -14.74 33.05
N ALA A 114 -21.27 -13.45 32.89
CA ALA A 114 -22.19 -12.76 33.80
C ALA A 114 -23.66 -13.23 33.69
N PHE A 115 -24.03 -13.92 32.60
CA PHE A 115 -25.43 -14.32 32.33
C PHE A 115 -25.61 -15.83 32.14
N VAL A 116 -24.56 -16.55 31.76
CA VAL A 116 -24.60 -18.00 31.54
C VAL A 116 -23.74 -18.66 32.58
N ASP A 117 -24.42 -19.37 33.47
CA ASP A 117 -23.77 -20.29 34.41
C ASP A 117 -23.95 -21.71 33.88
N ARG A 118 -22.85 -22.43 33.76
CA ARG A 118 -22.81 -23.81 33.28
C ARG A 118 -21.77 -24.57 34.05
N ASP A 119 -22.16 -25.68 34.65
CA ASP A 119 -21.23 -26.55 35.35
C ASP A 119 -20.17 -27.13 34.41
N ARG A 120 -19.00 -27.38 34.96
CA ARG A 120 -17.92 -28.07 34.24
C ARG A 120 -18.24 -29.56 34.08
N PRO A 121 -17.57 -30.25 33.14
CA PRO A 121 -17.71 -31.69 32.98
C PRO A 121 -17.45 -32.45 34.29
N ASP A 122 -18.26 -33.47 34.56
CA ASP A 122 -18.21 -34.29 35.77
C ASP A 122 -17.13 -35.39 35.68
N VAL A 123 -15.85 -34.96 35.77
CA VAL A 123 -14.62 -35.79 35.70
C VAL A 123 -13.52 -35.25 36.62
N GLU A 124 -12.50 -36.05 36.92
CA GLU A 124 -11.29 -35.55 37.59
C GLU A 124 -10.56 -34.56 36.68
N ARG A 125 -10.26 -33.36 37.19
CA ARG A 125 -9.65 -32.27 36.40
C ARG A 125 -8.14 -32.27 36.55
N LEU A 126 -7.45 -31.98 35.45
CA LEU A 126 -5.97 -31.88 35.44
C LEU A 126 -5.45 -30.47 35.73
N ASP A 127 -6.33 -29.45 35.76
CA ASP A 127 -6.01 -28.05 36.07
C ASP A 127 -6.90 -27.52 37.21
N ASP A 128 -6.30 -26.81 38.17
CA ASP A 128 -7.03 -26.00 39.16
C ASP A 128 -7.35 -24.63 38.55
N VAL A 129 -8.44 -24.55 37.79
CA VAL A 129 -8.89 -23.28 37.19
C VAL A 129 -9.87 -22.57 38.14
N PRO A 130 -9.62 -21.30 38.51
CA PRO A 130 -10.54 -20.53 39.35
C PRO A 130 -11.88 -20.30 38.65
N GLY A 131 -12.99 -20.53 39.36
CA GLY A 131 -14.36 -20.26 38.92
C GLY A 131 -15.12 -21.49 38.39
N ASP A 132 -16.42 -21.51 38.68
CA ASP A 132 -17.28 -22.68 38.54
C ASP A 132 -17.84 -22.87 37.10
N GLY A 133 -17.86 -21.80 36.30
CA GLY A 133 -18.45 -21.80 34.95
C GLY A 133 -17.54 -22.38 33.84
N SER A 134 -18.11 -23.22 32.98
CA SER A 134 -17.48 -23.79 31.78
C SER A 134 -17.80 -23.03 30.48
N TYR A 135 -18.98 -22.40 30.41
CA TYR A 135 -19.49 -21.80 29.17
C TYR A 135 -19.06 -20.33 28.98
N PHE A 136 -18.56 -19.92 27.81
CA PHE A 136 -17.91 -20.74 26.78
C PHE A 136 -16.39 -20.66 26.99
N SER A 137 -15.60 -21.56 26.38
CA SER A 137 -14.16 -21.66 26.70
C SER A 137 -13.38 -20.36 26.41
N GLY A 138 -13.03 -19.60 27.46
CA GLY A 138 -12.29 -18.34 27.37
C GLY A 138 -10.86 -18.53 26.81
N HIS A 139 -10.19 -19.62 27.20
CA HIS A 139 -8.85 -19.98 26.71
C HIS A 139 -8.86 -20.26 25.20
N THR A 140 -9.85 -21.02 24.73
CA THR A 140 -10.03 -21.31 23.29
C THR A 140 -10.34 -20.03 22.51
N GLY A 141 -11.26 -19.20 23.02
CA GLY A 141 -11.61 -17.93 22.39
C GLY A 141 -10.40 -16.98 22.27
N ALA A 142 -9.63 -16.83 23.35
CA ALA A 142 -8.43 -16.00 23.38
C ALA A 142 -7.35 -16.51 22.42
N ALA A 143 -7.13 -17.83 22.36
CA ALA A 143 -6.20 -18.45 21.41
C ALA A 143 -6.62 -18.17 19.96
N LEU A 144 -7.92 -18.31 19.62
CA LEU A 144 -8.37 -18.02 18.26
C LEU A 144 -8.25 -16.52 17.92
N ALA A 145 -8.59 -15.63 18.85
CA ALA A 145 -8.44 -14.19 18.65
C ALA A 145 -6.98 -13.80 18.35
N LEU A 146 -6.01 -14.37 19.09
CA LEU A 146 -4.59 -14.13 18.89
C LEU A 146 -4.07 -14.78 17.60
N TYR A 147 -4.10 -16.11 17.52
CA TYR A 147 -3.46 -16.83 16.41
C TYR A 147 -4.24 -16.69 15.10
N GLY A 148 -5.58 -16.60 15.17
CA GLY A 148 -6.41 -16.23 14.02
C GLY A 148 -6.15 -14.79 13.57
N GLY A 149 -5.92 -13.85 14.51
CA GLY A 149 -5.52 -12.49 14.19
C GLY A 149 -4.17 -12.43 13.45
N ILE A 150 -3.19 -13.21 13.89
CA ILE A 150 -1.89 -13.35 13.20
C ILE A 150 -2.10 -13.94 11.79
N ALA A 151 -2.94 -14.97 11.63
CA ALA A 151 -3.25 -15.58 10.34
C ALA A 151 -3.92 -14.59 9.37
N VAL A 152 -4.83 -13.75 9.87
CA VAL A 152 -5.45 -12.66 9.09
C VAL A 152 -4.41 -11.66 8.65
N LEU A 153 -3.53 -11.19 9.55
CA LEU A 153 -2.46 -10.26 9.18
C LEU A 153 -1.57 -10.85 8.09
N LEU A 154 -1.10 -12.10 8.23
CA LEU A 154 -0.29 -12.77 7.21
C LEU A 154 -0.97 -12.82 5.82
N SER A 155 -2.30 -12.86 5.78
CA SER A 155 -3.09 -12.90 4.54
C SER A 155 -3.11 -11.56 3.79
N HIS A 156 -2.91 -10.43 4.49
CA HIS A 156 -2.92 -9.08 3.90
C HIS A 156 -1.61 -8.67 3.21
N ARG A 157 -0.52 -9.44 3.33
CA ARG A 157 0.80 -9.00 2.81
C ARG A 157 1.57 -10.00 1.97
N LEU A 158 1.28 -11.29 2.10
CA LEU A 158 2.13 -12.33 1.51
C LEU A 158 1.27 -13.24 0.62
N GLN A 159 0.69 -12.69 -0.43
CA GLN A 159 0.01 -13.50 -1.44
C GLN A 159 1.06 -14.27 -2.28
N GLY A 160 0.82 -15.56 -2.55
CA GLY A 160 1.56 -16.33 -3.55
C GLY A 160 2.83 -17.09 -3.12
N ARG A 161 3.17 -17.22 -1.83
CA ARG A 161 4.29 -18.07 -1.37
C ARG A 161 3.77 -19.26 -0.56
N VAL A 162 4.12 -20.49 -0.96
CA VAL A 162 3.76 -21.74 -0.24
C VAL A 162 4.01 -21.65 1.26
N GLY A 163 5.12 -20.99 1.68
CA GLY A 163 5.44 -20.79 3.09
C GLY A 163 4.38 -20.01 3.87
N VAL A 164 3.64 -19.09 3.24
CA VAL A 164 2.60 -18.29 3.91
C VAL A 164 1.37 -19.14 4.20
N TRP A 165 0.99 -19.98 3.24
CA TRP A 165 -0.08 -20.97 3.45
C TRP A 165 0.25 -21.91 4.61
N VAL A 166 1.49 -22.40 4.68
CA VAL A 166 1.97 -23.22 5.81
C VAL A 166 1.81 -22.47 7.13
N TRP A 167 2.30 -21.24 7.23
CA TRP A 167 2.19 -20.45 8.47
C TRP A 167 0.74 -20.13 8.85
N ARG A 168 -0.16 -19.91 7.88
CA ARG A 168 -1.59 -19.71 8.12
C ARG A 168 -2.24 -20.95 8.72
N VAL A 169 -1.97 -22.12 8.12
CA VAL A 169 -2.46 -23.40 8.63
C VAL A 169 -1.92 -23.65 10.04
N LEU A 170 -0.63 -23.46 10.27
CA LEU A 170 -0.02 -23.62 11.60
C LEU A 170 -0.68 -22.70 12.64
N CYS A 171 -0.94 -21.44 12.32
CA CYS A 171 -1.62 -20.52 13.23
C CYS A 171 -3.05 -20.97 13.57
N LEU A 172 -3.77 -21.58 12.63
CA LEU A 172 -5.14 -22.07 12.87
C LEU A 172 -5.17 -23.44 13.58
N LEU A 173 -4.10 -24.23 13.49
CA LEU A 173 -3.98 -25.49 14.23
C LEU A 173 -3.80 -25.28 15.74
N VAL A 174 -3.14 -24.20 16.16
CA VAL A 174 -2.93 -23.90 17.59
C VAL A 174 -4.25 -23.75 18.36
N PRO A 175 -5.21 -22.88 17.99
CA PRO A 175 -6.46 -22.76 18.73
C PRO A 175 -7.28 -24.05 18.71
N LEU A 176 -7.19 -24.85 17.64
CA LEU A 176 -7.83 -26.17 17.58
C LEU A 176 -7.24 -27.13 18.62
N ALA A 177 -5.91 -27.19 18.70
CA ALA A 177 -5.22 -28.00 19.70
C ALA A 177 -5.54 -27.54 21.13
N VAL A 178 -5.61 -26.21 21.36
CA VAL A 178 -6.03 -25.63 22.65
C VAL A 178 -7.48 -26.05 22.98
N GLY A 179 -8.42 -25.94 22.04
CA GLY A 179 -9.81 -26.37 22.25
C GLY A 179 -9.90 -27.84 22.67
N LEU A 180 -9.22 -28.73 21.95
CA LEU A 180 -9.18 -30.16 22.27
C LEU A 180 -8.51 -30.42 23.62
N SER A 181 -7.46 -29.68 23.98
CA SER A 181 -6.82 -29.83 25.29
C SER A 181 -7.73 -29.43 26.45
N ARG A 182 -8.63 -28.44 26.27
CA ARG A 182 -9.62 -28.08 27.30
C ARG A 182 -10.66 -29.18 27.52
N VAL A 183 -11.11 -29.85 26.46
CA VAL A 183 -12.04 -30.98 26.60
C VAL A 183 -11.33 -32.16 27.27
N TYR A 184 -10.12 -32.50 26.82
CA TYR A 184 -9.30 -33.60 27.37
C TYR A 184 -9.01 -33.46 28.88
N ARG A 185 -8.73 -32.22 29.33
CA ARG A 185 -8.38 -31.93 30.73
C ARG A 185 -9.60 -31.81 31.66
N GLY A 186 -10.82 -32.02 31.15
CA GLY A 186 -12.07 -31.91 31.92
C GLY A 186 -12.50 -30.46 32.20
N ASP A 187 -12.01 -29.52 31.40
CA ASP A 187 -12.09 -28.10 31.70
C ASP A 187 -13.25 -27.40 30.98
N SER A 188 -13.76 -27.98 29.90
CA SER A 188 -14.83 -27.43 29.07
C SER A 188 -15.55 -28.54 28.31
N HIS A 189 -16.85 -28.38 28.08
CA HIS A 189 -17.62 -29.23 27.16
C HIS A 189 -17.25 -28.94 25.71
N LEU A 190 -17.57 -29.88 24.80
CA LEU A 190 -17.30 -29.71 23.37
C LEU A 190 -18.06 -28.49 22.80
N SER A 191 -19.33 -28.32 23.19
CA SER A 191 -20.14 -27.17 22.82
C SER A 191 -19.59 -25.84 23.32
N ASP A 192 -18.91 -25.80 24.48
CA ASP A 192 -18.23 -24.60 24.98
C ASP A 192 -17.08 -24.19 24.04
N VAL A 193 -16.33 -25.18 23.54
CA VAL A 193 -15.24 -24.97 22.58
C VAL A 193 -15.80 -24.50 21.24
N VAL A 194 -16.86 -25.13 20.73
CA VAL A 194 -17.51 -24.73 19.47
C VAL A 194 -18.07 -23.31 19.56
N ALA A 195 -18.74 -22.96 20.66
CA ALA A 195 -19.22 -21.60 20.91
C ALA A 195 -18.06 -20.59 20.99
N ALA A 196 -16.93 -20.96 21.59
CA ALA A 196 -15.72 -20.14 21.62
C ALA A 196 -15.18 -19.85 20.22
N PHE A 197 -15.12 -20.87 19.36
CA PHE A 197 -14.70 -20.72 17.97
C PHE A 197 -15.62 -19.79 17.19
N ALA A 198 -16.94 -19.99 17.29
CA ALA A 198 -17.92 -19.15 16.61
C ALA A 198 -17.84 -17.69 17.06
N SER A 199 -17.74 -17.46 18.37
CA SER A 199 -17.59 -16.11 18.95
C SER A 199 -16.31 -15.43 18.46
N ALA A 200 -15.16 -16.09 18.61
CA ALA A 200 -13.88 -15.48 18.25
C ALA A 200 -13.74 -15.29 16.73
N ALA A 201 -14.33 -16.16 15.90
CA ALA A 201 -14.42 -15.96 14.46
C ALA A 201 -15.27 -14.72 14.11
N ALA A 202 -16.41 -14.52 14.77
CA ALA A 202 -17.24 -13.33 14.59
C ALA A 202 -16.48 -12.05 14.99
N VAL A 203 -15.79 -12.07 16.14
CA VAL A 203 -14.95 -10.95 16.59
C VAL A 203 -13.83 -10.65 15.59
N LEU A 204 -13.16 -11.67 15.05
CA LEU A 204 -12.14 -11.51 14.01
C LEU A 204 -12.71 -10.84 12.76
N VAL A 205 -13.88 -11.25 12.30
CA VAL A 205 -14.56 -10.64 11.14
C VAL A 205 -14.90 -9.18 11.41
N ILE A 206 -15.50 -8.88 12.57
CA ILE A 206 -15.86 -7.52 13.00
C ILE A 206 -14.60 -6.64 13.05
N MET A 207 -13.54 -7.10 13.70
CA MET A 207 -12.31 -6.33 13.87
C MET A 207 -11.55 -6.16 12.56
N ASN A 208 -11.54 -7.17 11.68
CA ASN A 208 -10.93 -7.05 10.36
C ASN A 208 -11.68 -6.00 9.52
N ALA A 209 -13.02 -6.05 9.53
CA ALA A 209 -13.85 -5.07 8.86
C ALA A 209 -13.73 -3.66 9.48
N ALA A 210 -13.56 -3.55 10.80
CA ALA A 210 -13.55 -2.26 11.48
C ALA A 210 -12.18 -1.57 11.51
N VAL A 211 -11.08 -2.33 11.48
CA VAL A 211 -9.71 -1.81 11.67
C VAL A 211 -8.88 -1.93 10.40
N LEU A 212 -8.87 -3.11 9.77
CA LEU A 212 -8.01 -3.39 8.62
C LEU A 212 -8.67 -2.99 7.30
N SER A 213 -10.01 -2.93 7.21
CA SER A 213 -10.66 -2.55 5.97
C SER A 213 -10.47 -1.07 5.60
N PRO A 214 -10.48 -0.73 4.29
CA PRO A 214 -10.44 0.65 3.79
C PRO A 214 -11.55 1.53 4.37
N ARG A 215 -12.72 0.94 4.69
CA ARG A 215 -13.85 1.63 5.31
C ARG A 215 -13.71 1.75 6.85
N SER A 216 -12.55 1.52 7.46
CA SER A 216 -12.39 1.45 8.94
C SER A 216 -12.99 2.62 9.73
N VAL A 217 -13.09 2.47 11.06
CA VAL A 217 -13.52 3.57 11.97
C VAL A 217 -12.69 4.84 11.79
N TRP A 218 -11.43 4.71 11.34
CA TRP A 218 -10.53 5.82 11.00
C TRP A 218 -10.40 6.12 9.50
N GLY A 219 -10.98 5.30 8.63
CA GLY A 219 -11.15 5.64 7.22
C GLY A 219 -12.12 6.81 7.18
N GLY A 220 -11.74 7.91 6.51
CA GLY A 220 -12.42 9.19 6.60
C GLY A 220 -13.94 9.04 6.58
N ALA A 221 -14.61 9.81 7.44
CA ALA A 221 -15.99 10.16 7.14
C ALA A 221 -15.87 10.90 5.81
N GLY A 222 -16.20 10.21 4.72
CA GLY A 222 -15.96 10.65 3.35
C GLY A 222 -16.24 12.13 3.27
N GLY A 223 -15.16 12.90 3.20
CA GLY A 223 -15.23 14.32 2.93
C GLY A 223 -16.04 14.46 1.67
N HIS A 224 -16.97 15.41 1.69
CA HIS A 224 -17.76 15.77 0.52
C HIS A 224 -16.89 15.67 -0.73
N LEU A 225 -17.24 14.71 -1.59
CA LEU A 225 -16.89 14.71 -2.99
C LEU A 225 -17.27 16.10 -3.50
N ARG A 226 -16.31 17.01 -3.57
CA ARG A 226 -16.44 18.21 -4.39
C ARG A 226 -16.14 17.77 -5.81
N HIS A 227 -17.09 17.08 -6.42
CA HIS A 227 -17.27 17.12 -7.86
C HIS A 227 -18.76 17.15 -8.19
N ASN A 228 -19.16 18.31 -8.70
CA ASN A 228 -20.44 18.72 -9.26
C ASN A 228 -21.45 17.61 -9.55
N GLY A 229 -22.26 17.28 -8.55
CA GLY A 229 -23.56 16.64 -8.73
C GLY A 229 -24.63 17.62 -9.24
N GLU A 230 -24.29 18.53 -10.14
CA GLU A 230 -25.28 19.40 -10.79
C GLU A 230 -25.79 18.81 -12.14
N ASN A 231 -25.10 17.81 -12.72
CA ASN A 231 -25.41 17.33 -14.08
C ASN A 231 -25.67 15.82 -14.27
N GLY A 232 -25.73 15.00 -13.21
CA GLY A 232 -26.01 13.56 -13.36
C GLY A 232 -24.91 12.74 -14.09
N HIS A 233 -23.70 13.30 -14.24
CA HIS A 233 -22.54 12.62 -14.81
C HIS A 233 -22.04 11.51 -13.88
N VAL A 234 -21.92 10.29 -14.41
CA VAL A 234 -21.33 9.16 -13.69
C VAL A 234 -19.84 9.12 -14.05
N PRO A 235 -18.92 9.25 -13.08
CA PRO A 235 -17.51 9.38 -13.39
C PRO A 235 -16.96 8.08 -13.99
N ARG A 236 -16.05 8.20 -14.96
CA ARG A 236 -15.42 7.07 -15.65
C ARG A 236 -13.90 7.12 -15.51
N ALA A 237 -13.30 6.00 -15.16
CA ALA A 237 -11.85 5.86 -15.10
C ALA A 237 -11.32 5.11 -16.33
N ALA A 238 -10.07 5.39 -16.70
CA ALA A 238 -9.28 4.49 -17.54
C ALA A 238 -8.28 3.71 -16.68
N LEU A 239 -8.12 2.42 -16.95
CA LEU A 239 -7.06 1.59 -16.40
C LEU A 239 -5.99 1.38 -17.47
N VAL A 240 -4.81 1.97 -17.29
CA VAL A 240 -3.64 1.75 -18.15
C VAL A 240 -2.77 0.68 -17.50
N VAL A 241 -2.68 -0.49 -18.13
CA VAL A 241 -2.18 -1.71 -17.49
C VAL A 241 -1.00 -2.28 -18.26
N ASN A 242 0.08 -2.60 -17.54
CA ASN A 242 1.12 -3.46 -18.09
C ASN A 242 0.70 -4.93 -18.00
N PRO A 243 0.43 -5.61 -19.14
CA PRO A 243 -0.19 -6.94 -19.15
C PRO A 243 0.68 -8.01 -18.47
N ILE A 244 2.00 -7.82 -18.38
CA ILE A 244 2.91 -8.78 -17.72
C ILE A 244 2.83 -8.66 -16.19
N LYS A 245 2.30 -7.55 -15.67
CA LYS A 245 2.30 -7.23 -14.23
C LYS A 245 0.98 -7.50 -13.54
N LEU A 246 -0.12 -7.51 -14.29
CA LEU A 246 -1.48 -7.70 -13.83
C LEU A 246 -2.18 -8.66 -14.78
N ASP A 247 -2.19 -9.94 -14.43
CA ASP A 247 -2.63 -10.98 -15.35
C ASP A 247 -3.39 -12.11 -14.65
N SER A 248 -4.31 -11.74 -13.75
CA SER A 248 -5.36 -12.66 -13.35
C SER A 248 -6.71 -12.07 -13.73
N ALA A 249 -7.56 -12.85 -14.39
CA ALA A 249 -8.96 -12.49 -14.64
C ALA A 249 -9.67 -12.06 -13.34
N ASP A 250 -9.22 -12.62 -12.21
CA ASP A 250 -9.66 -12.28 -10.87
C ASP A 250 -9.33 -10.84 -10.47
N ASP A 251 -8.16 -10.31 -10.82
CA ASP A 251 -7.79 -8.92 -10.52
C ASP A 251 -8.67 -7.92 -11.29
N ARG A 252 -8.95 -8.19 -12.56
CA ARG A 252 -9.86 -7.35 -13.36
C ARG A 252 -11.26 -7.31 -12.77
N VAL A 253 -11.84 -8.49 -12.46
CA VAL A 253 -13.15 -8.60 -11.81
C VAL A 253 -13.16 -7.89 -10.46
N ARG A 254 -12.07 -7.96 -9.70
CA ARG A 254 -11.93 -7.31 -8.40
C ARG A 254 -11.88 -5.79 -8.53
N ILE A 255 -11.13 -5.25 -9.49
CA ILE A 255 -11.04 -3.81 -9.74
C ILE A 255 -12.38 -3.25 -10.22
N ASP A 256 -13.00 -3.90 -11.21
CA ASP A 256 -14.31 -3.51 -11.74
C ASP A 256 -15.36 -3.48 -10.61
N ARG A 257 -15.34 -4.47 -9.71
CA ARG A 257 -16.22 -4.50 -8.54
C ARG A 257 -15.99 -3.33 -7.59
N ILE A 258 -14.73 -3.04 -7.24
CA ILE A 258 -14.41 -1.94 -6.31
C ILE A 258 -14.84 -0.59 -6.91
N MET A 259 -14.61 -0.37 -8.21
CA MET A 259 -15.01 0.85 -8.91
C MET A 259 -16.54 0.99 -8.99
N ALA A 260 -17.24 -0.09 -9.34
CA ALA A 260 -18.71 -0.09 -9.39
C ALA A 260 -19.33 0.16 -7.99
N GLU A 261 -18.79 -0.45 -6.94
CA GLU A 261 -19.21 -0.18 -5.55
C GLU A 261 -18.98 1.27 -5.12
N ALA A 262 -18.00 1.95 -5.74
CA ALA A 262 -17.70 3.35 -5.52
C ALA A 262 -18.51 4.31 -6.40
N GLY A 263 -19.42 3.80 -7.25
CA GLY A 263 -20.29 4.60 -8.10
C GLY A 263 -19.65 5.05 -9.42
N TRP A 264 -18.55 4.41 -9.85
CA TRP A 264 -17.92 4.68 -11.14
C TRP A 264 -18.55 3.86 -12.26
N ALA A 265 -18.59 4.42 -13.47
CA ALA A 265 -18.92 3.69 -14.68
C ALA A 265 -17.87 2.59 -14.96
N PRO A 266 -18.21 1.55 -15.75
CA PRO A 266 -17.25 0.52 -16.15
C PRO A 266 -15.96 1.16 -16.73
N PRO A 267 -14.78 0.81 -16.18
CA PRO A 267 -13.54 1.47 -16.57
C PRO A 267 -13.14 1.09 -18.00
N LEU A 268 -12.48 2.03 -18.68
CA LEU A 268 -11.83 1.78 -19.97
C LEU A 268 -10.50 1.05 -19.72
N TRP A 269 -10.38 -0.20 -20.15
CA TRP A 269 -9.15 -0.97 -20.01
C TRP A 269 -8.24 -0.76 -21.23
N LEU A 270 -7.03 -0.28 -20.99
CA LEU A 270 -6.02 -0.02 -22.02
C LEU A 270 -4.71 -0.70 -21.64
N GLU A 271 -4.23 -1.59 -22.49
CA GLU A 271 -2.97 -2.30 -22.27
C GLU A 271 -1.80 -1.53 -22.87
N THR A 272 -0.68 -1.51 -22.17
CA THR A 272 0.58 -0.95 -22.67
C THR A 272 1.28 -1.96 -23.58
N THR A 273 2.02 -1.48 -24.57
CA THR A 273 2.94 -2.30 -25.37
C THR A 273 4.39 -1.92 -25.09
N ILE A 274 5.34 -2.57 -25.77
CA ILE A 274 6.76 -2.20 -25.69
C ILE A 274 6.98 -0.83 -26.33
N GLU A 275 6.27 -0.56 -27.43
CA GLU A 275 6.35 0.67 -28.20
C GLU A 275 5.57 1.82 -27.55
N ASP A 276 4.51 1.49 -26.80
CA ASP A 276 3.76 2.44 -25.98
C ASP A 276 3.67 1.95 -24.52
N PRO A 277 4.66 2.32 -23.68
CA PRO A 277 4.69 1.92 -22.28
C PRO A 277 3.61 2.59 -21.42
N GLY A 278 2.74 3.44 -21.98
CA GLY A 278 1.58 4.02 -21.28
C GLY A 278 1.17 5.42 -21.74
N GLY A 279 2.04 6.16 -22.43
CA GLY A 279 1.77 7.54 -22.84
C GLY A 279 0.67 7.64 -23.89
N GLY A 280 0.69 6.80 -24.93
CA GLY A 280 -0.34 6.76 -25.97
C GLY A 280 -1.69 6.26 -25.43
N ALA A 281 -1.68 5.18 -24.65
CA ALA A 281 -2.84 4.69 -23.91
C ALA A 281 -3.47 5.80 -23.04
N THR A 282 -2.67 6.59 -22.34
CA THR A 282 -3.16 7.71 -21.53
C THR A 282 -3.78 8.82 -22.39
N ARG A 283 -3.17 9.15 -23.53
CA ARG A 283 -3.75 10.12 -24.48
C ARG A 283 -5.08 9.63 -25.07
N ALA A 284 -5.19 8.33 -25.37
CA ALA A 284 -6.44 7.71 -25.81
C ALA A 284 -7.52 7.78 -24.73
N ALA A 285 -7.16 7.53 -23.47
CA ALA A 285 -8.08 7.69 -22.34
C ALA A 285 -8.57 9.15 -22.18
N LEU A 286 -7.68 10.13 -22.34
CA LEU A 286 -8.04 11.56 -22.28
C LEU A 286 -8.99 11.96 -23.41
N ALA A 287 -8.80 11.43 -24.63
CA ALA A 287 -9.71 11.65 -25.75
C ALA A 287 -11.12 11.10 -25.49
N GLU A 288 -11.24 10.06 -24.68
CA GLU A 288 -12.50 9.46 -24.21
C GLU A 288 -13.15 10.24 -23.04
N GLY A 289 -12.53 11.34 -22.58
CA GLY A 289 -13.09 12.22 -21.55
C GLY A 289 -13.17 11.59 -20.16
N VAL A 290 -12.22 10.72 -19.80
CA VAL A 290 -12.19 10.09 -18.47
C VAL A 290 -11.88 11.08 -17.35
N ASP A 291 -12.44 10.83 -16.17
CA ASP A 291 -12.27 11.65 -14.97
C ASP A 291 -11.07 11.21 -14.11
N LEU A 292 -10.48 10.05 -14.42
CA LEU A 292 -9.38 9.46 -13.66
C LEU A 292 -8.59 8.49 -14.55
N VAL A 293 -7.26 8.53 -14.46
CA VAL A 293 -6.39 7.51 -15.04
C VAL A 293 -5.73 6.71 -13.92
N VAL A 294 -6.03 5.41 -13.86
CA VAL A 294 -5.42 4.45 -12.94
C VAL A 294 -4.34 3.69 -13.68
N VAL A 295 -3.09 3.87 -13.24
CA VAL A 295 -1.92 3.25 -13.86
C VAL A 295 -1.45 2.07 -13.04
N ALA A 296 -1.43 0.92 -13.68
CA ALA A 296 -1.15 -0.35 -13.06
C ALA A 296 0.17 -0.90 -13.63
N GLY A 297 1.28 -0.39 -13.10
CA GLY A 297 2.60 -0.52 -13.71
C GLY A 297 3.78 -0.25 -12.78
N GLY A 298 4.99 -0.30 -13.35
CA GLY A 298 6.23 0.12 -12.71
C GLY A 298 6.55 1.59 -12.96
N ASP A 299 7.73 2.04 -12.51
CA ASP A 299 8.16 3.44 -12.57
C ASP A 299 8.13 4.02 -13.99
N GLY A 300 8.61 3.28 -15.00
CA GLY A 300 8.56 3.72 -16.40
C GLY A 300 7.13 3.95 -16.92
N THR A 301 6.22 3.00 -16.71
CA THR A 301 4.80 3.15 -17.08
C THR A 301 4.17 4.35 -16.37
N VAL A 302 4.43 4.51 -15.07
CA VAL A 302 3.93 5.65 -14.29
C VAL A 302 4.47 6.98 -14.83
N ARG A 303 5.76 7.04 -15.21
CA ARG A 303 6.37 8.23 -15.80
C ARG A 303 5.73 8.61 -17.14
N GLU A 304 5.53 7.66 -18.04
CA GLU A 304 4.92 7.94 -19.35
C GLU A 304 3.47 8.44 -19.21
N CYS A 305 2.68 7.79 -18.35
CA CYS A 305 1.32 8.25 -18.04
C CYS A 305 1.31 9.62 -17.35
N ALA A 306 2.20 9.86 -16.39
CA ALA A 306 2.35 11.15 -15.72
C ALA A 306 2.70 12.27 -16.71
N GLY A 307 3.59 11.99 -17.67
CA GLY A 307 3.95 12.93 -18.72
C GLY A 307 2.76 13.28 -19.62
N ALA A 308 1.94 12.29 -19.99
CA ALA A 308 0.72 12.50 -20.78
C ALA A 308 -0.39 13.24 -20.01
N LEU A 309 -0.41 13.14 -18.68
CA LEU A 309 -1.36 13.86 -17.80
C LEU A 309 -0.87 15.25 -17.37
N ALA A 310 0.38 15.61 -17.67
CA ALA A 310 0.95 16.87 -17.22
C ALA A 310 0.11 18.06 -17.72
N GLY A 311 -0.43 18.84 -16.80
CA GLY A 311 -1.23 20.04 -17.08
C GLY A 311 -2.69 19.78 -17.50
N THR A 312 -3.14 18.53 -17.58
CA THR A 312 -4.53 18.22 -18.00
C THR A 312 -5.54 18.41 -16.86
N GLY A 313 -5.07 18.33 -15.61
CA GLY A 313 -5.91 18.34 -14.41
C GLY A 313 -6.61 17.01 -14.12
N VAL A 314 -6.57 16.04 -15.03
CA VAL A 314 -7.11 14.69 -14.80
C VAL A 314 -6.20 13.95 -13.81
N PRO A 315 -6.73 13.45 -12.67
CA PRO A 315 -5.91 12.79 -11.66
C PRO A 315 -5.30 11.47 -12.16
N LEU A 316 -4.09 11.20 -11.68
CA LEU A 316 -3.40 9.93 -11.76
C LEU A 316 -3.59 9.14 -10.46
N ALA A 317 -4.04 7.90 -10.53
CA ALA A 317 -3.89 6.93 -9.45
C ALA A 317 -2.85 5.87 -9.83
N VAL A 318 -2.08 5.38 -8.85
CA VAL A 318 -1.04 4.38 -9.10
C VAL A 318 -1.38 3.10 -8.36
N VAL A 319 -1.46 1.99 -9.11
CA VAL A 319 -1.49 0.61 -8.62
C VAL A 319 -0.09 0.03 -8.80
N PRO A 320 0.76 0.05 -7.75
CA PRO A 320 2.19 -0.19 -7.92
C PRO A 320 2.50 -1.67 -8.19
N SER A 321 3.04 -1.98 -9.37
CA SER A 321 3.37 -3.36 -9.77
C SER A 321 4.83 -3.55 -10.21
N GLY A 322 5.65 -2.49 -10.09
CA GLY A 322 7.09 -2.50 -10.35
C GLY A 322 7.96 -2.91 -9.15
N THR A 323 9.26 -3.03 -9.39
CA THR A 323 10.25 -3.36 -8.34
C THR A 323 10.61 -2.13 -7.50
N GLY A 324 10.73 -0.96 -8.16
CA GLY A 324 11.11 0.31 -7.57
C GLY A 324 9.94 1.03 -6.90
N ASN A 325 8.91 1.34 -7.67
CA ASN A 325 7.71 2.06 -7.25
C ASN A 325 8.07 3.37 -6.52
N LEU A 326 9.02 4.12 -7.07
CA LEU A 326 9.65 5.30 -6.48
C LEU A 326 8.61 6.35 -6.11
N LEU A 327 7.76 6.77 -7.07
CA LEU A 327 6.71 7.75 -6.81
C LEU A 327 5.74 7.24 -5.73
N ALA A 328 5.23 6.03 -5.90
CA ALA A 328 4.28 5.42 -4.96
C ALA A 328 4.83 5.33 -3.54
N ARG A 329 6.09 4.91 -3.37
CA ARG A 329 6.73 4.82 -2.05
C ARG A 329 6.96 6.19 -1.40
N ASN A 330 7.36 7.19 -2.18
CA ASN A 330 7.59 8.55 -1.67
C ASN A 330 6.28 9.24 -1.28
N LEU A 331 5.18 8.95 -1.99
CA LEU A 331 3.84 9.45 -1.66
C LEU A 331 3.11 8.61 -0.59
N GLY A 332 3.73 7.53 -0.11
CA GLY A 332 3.12 6.65 0.89
C GLY A 332 1.92 5.85 0.36
N LEU A 333 1.86 5.60 -0.94
CA LEU A 333 0.80 4.82 -1.56
C LEU A 333 0.88 3.34 -1.13
N PRO A 334 -0.26 2.68 -0.95
CA PRO A 334 -0.30 1.26 -0.67
C PRO A 334 0.26 0.45 -1.86
N ILE A 335 0.92 -0.65 -1.53
CA ILE A 335 1.49 -1.59 -2.52
C ILE A 335 0.51 -2.72 -2.84
N ASP A 336 -0.46 -2.99 -1.96
CA ASP A 336 -1.52 -3.95 -2.23
C ASP A 336 -2.49 -3.39 -3.28
N LEU A 337 -2.87 -4.25 -4.23
CA LEU A 337 -3.77 -3.91 -5.33
C LEU A 337 -5.08 -3.27 -4.85
N THR A 338 -5.74 -3.89 -3.87
CA THR A 338 -7.05 -3.43 -3.41
C THR A 338 -6.96 -2.12 -2.67
N ASP A 339 -5.97 -1.99 -1.79
CA ASP A 339 -5.77 -0.72 -1.10
C ASP A 339 -5.43 0.40 -2.10
N ALA A 340 -4.64 0.12 -3.14
CA ALA A 340 -4.32 1.09 -4.19
C ALA A 340 -5.54 1.49 -5.02
N VAL A 341 -6.39 0.54 -5.39
CA VAL A 341 -7.65 0.82 -6.11
C VAL A 341 -8.62 1.59 -5.21
N HIS A 342 -8.67 1.30 -3.91
CA HIS A 342 -9.45 2.11 -2.97
C HIS A 342 -8.93 3.54 -2.85
N VAL A 343 -7.61 3.75 -2.89
CA VAL A 343 -7.04 5.10 -2.98
C VAL A 343 -7.40 5.76 -4.31
N ALA A 344 -7.46 5.01 -5.42
CA ALA A 344 -7.89 5.56 -6.70
C ALA A 344 -9.32 6.13 -6.65
N VAL A 345 -10.26 5.41 -6.03
CA VAL A 345 -11.69 5.80 -6.01
C VAL A 345 -12.13 6.63 -4.80
N HIS A 346 -11.37 6.64 -3.71
CA HIS A 346 -11.71 7.35 -2.47
C HIS A 346 -10.60 8.28 -1.96
N GLY A 347 -9.43 8.28 -2.59
CA GLY A 347 -8.32 9.14 -2.19
C GLY A 347 -8.59 10.62 -2.47
N GLN A 348 -7.75 11.47 -1.89
CA GLN A 348 -7.78 12.91 -2.16
C GLN A 348 -6.82 13.27 -3.29
N ASP A 349 -7.14 14.34 -4.00
CA ASP A 349 -6.31 14.89 -5.06
C ASP A 349 -5.18 15.73 -4.45
N ARG A 350 -3.93 15.38 -4.79
CA ARG A 350 -2.74 16.15 -4.41
C ARG A 350 -2.02 16.59 -5.68
N PRO A 351 -1.97 17.90 -5.98
CA PRO A 351 -1.08 18.43 -6.99
C PRO A 351 0.38 18.18 -6.57
N ILE A 352 1.18 17.65 -7.48
CA ILE A 352 2.62 17.48 -7.32
C ILE A 352 3.34 18.04 -8.53
N ASP A 353 4.59 18.39 -8.31
CA ASP A 353 5.49 18.91 -9.31
C ASP A 353 6.02 17.77 -10.19
N LEU A 354 6.37 18.11 -11.43
CA LEU A 354 7.12 17.23 -12.32
C LEU A 354 8.45 17.86 -12.71
N GLY A 355 9.47 17.02 -12.87
CA GLY A 355 10.74 17.45 -13.47
C GLY A 355 10.64 17.40 -15.00
N GLY A 356 10.50 18.55 -15.65
CA GLY A 356 10.47 18.64 -17.10
C GLY A 356 11.88 18.68 -17.69
N ILE A 357 12.18 17.75 -18.60
CA ILE A 357 13.43 17.74 -19.35
C ILE A 357 13.33 18.74 -20.50
N GLU A 358 14.30 19.64 -20.59
CA GLU A 358 14.45 20.48 -21.77
C GLU A 358 15.17 19.66 -22.86
N PRO A 359 14.57 19.50 -24.04
CA PRO A 359 15.17 18.71 -25.10
C PRO A 359 16.49 19.33 -25.57
N ASP A 360 17.38 18.48 -26.09
CA ASP A 360 18.65 18.93 -26.67
C ASP A 360 18.45 19.59 -28.04
N GLU A 361 17.38 19.20 -28.75
CA GLU A 361 16.98 19.73 -30.06
C GLU A 361 15.67 20.55 -29.93
N PRO A 362 15.46 21.62 -30.73
CA PRO A 362 14.26 22.46 -30.65
C PRO A 362 12.95 21.70 -30.82
N ASP A 363 12.93 20.70 -31.72
CA ASP A 363 11.76 19.88 -32.02
C ASP A 363 11.71 18.58 -31.22
N GLY A 364 12.56 18.44 -30.19
CA GLY A 364 12.61 17.24 -29.37
C GLY A 364 11.36 17.09 -28.50
N GLU A 365 10.90 15.84 -28.35
CA GLU A 365 9.77 15.52 -27.49
C GLU A 365 10.06 15.92 -26.03
N ARG A 366 9.10 16.61 -25.41
CA ARG A 366 9.19 17.00 -24.00
C ARG A 366 8.96 15.79 -23.11
N ARG A 367 9.95 15.47 -22.29
CA ARG A 367 9.91 14.35 -21.35
C ARG A 367 9.82 14.84 -19.91
N TYR A 368 9.26 14.00 -19.05
CA TYR A 368 9.13 14.28 -17.63
C TYR A 368 9.74 13.16 -16.80
N PHE A 369 10.11 13.47 -15.56
CA PHE A 369 10.31 12.48 -14.51
C PHE A 369 9.44 12.83 -13.30
N THR A 370 9.03 11.81 -12.57
CA THR A 370 8.21 11.91 -11.38
C THR A 370 9.03 11.89 -10.09
N ALA A 371 10.16 11.18 -10.11
CA ALA A 371 11.03 10.99 -8.96
C ALA A 371 12.39 11.66 -9.12
N MET A 372 13.17 11.29 -10.16
CA MET A 372 14.49 11.86 -10.40
C MET A 372 15.02 11.69 -11.82
N ALA A 373 16.01 12.52 -12.16
CA ALA A 373 16.86 12.39 -13.33
C ALA A 373 18.34 12.39 -12.91
N GLY A 374 19.15 11.64 -13.65
CA GLY A 374 20.56 11.46 -13.35
C GLY A 374 21.46 11.62 -14.57
N ILE A 375 22.68 12.09 -14.33
CA ILE A 375 23.78 12.01 -15.30
C ILE A 375 25.04 11.43 -14.61
N GLY A 376 25.67 10.45 -15.27
CA GLY A 376 26.87 9.77 -14.77
C GLY A 376 26.65 8.39 -14.18
N LEU A 377 27.37 8.10 -13.10
CA LEU A 377 27.51 6.73 -12.56
C LEU A 377 26.17 6.05 -12.21
N ASP A 378 25.11 6.80 -11.92
CA ASP A 378 23.79 6.22 -11.65
C ASP A 378 23.17 5.55 -12.88
N ALA A 379 23.32 6.15 -14.06
CA ALA A 379 22.86 5.56 -15.32
C ALA A 379 23.73 4.36 -15.76
N ALA A 380 24.96 4.22 -15.25
CA ALA A 380 25.79 3.02 -15.46
C ALA A 380 25.46 1.89 -14.46
N MET A 381 25.05 2.23 -13.23
CA MET A 381 24.65 1.23 -12.22
C MET A 381 23.29 0.58 -12.52
N VAL A 382 22.37 1.31 -13.17
CA VAL A 382 21.10 0.76 -13.67
C VAL A 382 21.31 -0.19 -14.85
N ALA A 383 22.30 0.09 -15.72
CA ALA A 383 22.58 -0.71 -16.91
C ALA A 383 23.24 -2.08 -16.62
N ASP A 384 23.93 -2.24 -15.48
CA ASP A 384 24.85 -3.36 -15.26
C ASP A 384 24.43 -4.31 -14.11
N ALA A 385 23.18 -4.24 -13.64
CA ALA A 385 22.66 -5.14 -12.61
C ALA A 385 22.10 -6.43 -13.26
N PRO A 386 22.74 -7.61 -13.12
CA PRO A 386 22.21 -8.84 -13.69
C PRO A 386 20.91 -9.23 -12.98
N ASP A 387 19.84 -9.47 -13.73
CA ASP A 387 18.54 -9.89 -13.18
C ASP A 387 18.62 -11.17 -12.31
N ALA A 388 19.68 -11.97 -12.49
CA ALA A 388 19.95 -13.17 -11.71
C ALA A 388 20.38 -12.90 -10.25
N LEU A 389 20.92 -11.72 -9.91
CA LEU A 389 21.39 -11.43 -8.55
C LEU A 389 20.31 -10.89 -7.61
N LYS A 390 19.12 -10.56 -8.11
CA LYS A 390 18.00 -10.01 -7.31
C LYS A 390 17.36 -11.02 -6.34
N LYS A 391 17.64 -12.33 -6.46
CA LYS A 391 16.88 -13.39 -5.74
C LYS A 391 17.62 -14.15 -4.64
N LYS A 392 18.94 -14.06 -4.47
CA LYS A 392 19.66 -15.01 -3.57
C LYS A 392 20.74 -14.48 -2.64
N VAL A 393 21.22 -13.23 -2.75
CA VAL A 393 22.28 -12.73 -1.86
C VAL A 393 22.00 -11.27 -1.51
N GLY A 394 21.81 -10.98 -0.22
CA GLY A 394 21.59 -9.62 0.27
C GLY A 394 22.80 -8.69 0.10
N TRP A 395 22.78 -7.57 0.85
CA TRP A 395 23.74 -6.46 0.94
C TRP A 395 25.18 -6.63 0.38
N PRO A 396 25.94 -7.71 0.63
CA PRO A 396 27.28 -7.90 0.04
C PRO A 396 27.35 -7.82 -1.51
N ALA A 397 26.29 -8.17 -2.25
CA ALA A 397 26.27 -8.00 -3.71
C ALA A 397 26.34 -6.53 -4.16
N TYR A 398 25.65 -5.64 -3.43
CA TYR A 398 25.68 -4.20 -3.66
C TYR A 398 27.06 -3.61 -3.37
N ALA A 399 27.74 -4.09 -2.33
CA ALA A 399 29.08 -3.64 -1.97
C ALA A 399 30.15 -4.03 -3.02
N VAL A 400 29.99 -5.18 -3.68
CA VAL A 400 30.91 -5.64 -4.74
C VAL A 400 30.70 -4.89 -6.05
N SER A 401 29.45 -4.59 -6.43
CA SER A 401 29.13 -3.72 -7.57
C SER A 401 29.66 -2.29 -7.35
N ALA A 402 29.36 -1.68 -6.20
CA ALA A 402 29.90 -0.38 -5.82
C ALA A 402 31.44 -0.38 -5.77
N GLY A 403 32.03 -1.49 -5.34
CA GLY A 403 33.48 -1.75 -5.27
C GLY A 403 34.21 -1.68 -6.61
N ARG A 404 33.58 -2.13 -7.69
CA ARG A 404 34.18 -2.14 -9.05
C ARG A 404 34.22 -0.73 -9.65
N HIS A 405 33.19 0.07 -9.40
CA HIS A 405 33.12 1.46 -9.85
C HIS A 405 33.94 2.45 -9.00
N LEU A 406 34.52 2.02 -7.86
CA LEU A 406 35.39 2.85 -7.04
C LEU A 406 36.58 3.43 -7.82
N ARG A 407 36.99 2.80 -8.92
CA ARG A 407 38.12 3.21 -9.77
C ARG A 407 37.74 4.12 -10.95
N ASP A 408 36.45 4.29 -11.22
CA ASP A 408 35.99 5.09 -12.36
C ASP A 408 36.37 6.56 -12.19
N ALA A 409 36.75 7.18 -13.31
CA ALA A 409 37.18 8.56 -13.35
C ALA A 409 36.00 9.49 -13.02
N ARG A 410 36.27 10.53 -12.22
CA ARG A 410 35.30 11.60 -12.00
C ARG A 410 35.13 12.42 -13.28
N MET A 411 33.89 12.66 -13.66
CA MET A 411 33.54 13.59 -14.72
C MET A 411 33.74 15.05 -14.29
N ARG A 412 34.13 15.89 -15.23
CA ARG A 412 34.07 17.34 -15.07
C ARG A 412 32.65 17.78 -15.38
N VAL A 413 32.00 18.39 -14.39
CA VAL A 413 30.62 18.87 -14.49
C VAL A 413 30.58 20.37 -14.25
N THR A 414 29.74 21.06 -15.00
CA THR A 414 29.36 22.44 -14.72
C THR A 414 27.86 22.45 -14.43
N LEU A 415 27.49 22.85 -13.22
CA LEU A 415 26.10 23.02 -12.82
C LEU A 415 25.71 24.49 -12.93
N ARG A 416 24.49 24.76 -13.36
CA ARG A 416 23.87 26.07 -13.33
C ARG A 416 22.48 25.91 -12.71
N ILE A 417 22.20 26.69 -11.66
CA ILE A 417 20.95 26.61 -10.90
C ILE A 417 20.29 27.99 -10.95
N ASP A 418 19.02 28.02 -11.36
CA ASP A 418 18.21 29.24 -11.49
C ASP A 418 18.92 30.36 -12.26
N ASP A 419 19.57 29.98 -13.37
CA ASP A 419 20.35 30.86 -14.23
C ASP A 419 21.49 31.63 -13.52
N GLY A 420 21.89 31.18 -12.32
CA GLY A 420 23.00 31.75 -11.55
C GLY A 420 24.39 31.42 -12.11
N GLU A 421 25.41 31.77 -11.33
CA GLU A 421 26.81 31.58 -11.74
C GLU A 421 27.18 30.08 -11.91
N PRO A 422 27.88 29.69 -13.00
CA PRO A 422 28.29 28.31 -13.22
C PRO A 422 29.18 27.72 -12.12
N ILE A 423 28.72 26.61 -11.54
CA ILE A 423 29.41 25.86 -10.48
C ILE A 423 30.19 24.69 -11.09
N LYS A 424 31.51 24.81 -11.16
CA LYS A 424 32.39 23.75 -11.68
C LYS A 424 32.73 22.73 -10.59
N ARG A 425 32.55 21.44 -10.88
CA ARG A 425 32.87 20.32 -9.97
C ARG A 425 33.49 19.14 -10.70
N ARG A 426 34.12 18.24 -9.92
CA ARG A 426 34.49 16.89 -10.36
C ARG A 426 33.62 15.89 -9.61
N ALA A 427 32.60 15.37 -10.29
CA ALA A 427 31.60 14.50 -9.72
C ALA A 427 31.71 13.08 -10.29
N ARG A 428 31.08 12.11 -9.63
CA ARG A 428 30.84 10.77 -10.22
C ARG A 428 29.46 10.70 -10.85
N MET A 429 28.50 11.39 -10.23
CA MET A 429 27.13 11.52 -10.72
C MET A 429 26.55 12.82 -10.19
N VAL A 430 25.58 13.35 -10.93
CA VAL A 430 24.68 14.40 -10.47
C VAL A 430 23.27 13.87 -10.60
N LEU A 431 22.49 14.01 -9.52
CA LEU A 431 21.06 13.70 -9.51
C LEU A 431 20.27 14.96 -9.29
N VAL A 432 19.13 15.04 -9.95
CA VAL A 432 18.09 16.05 -9.78
C VAL A 432 16.82 15.30 -9.40
N GLY A 433 16.29 15.52 -8.21
CA GLY A 433 15.13 14.79 -7.69
C GLY A 433 13.98 15.70 -7.29
N ASN A 434 12.79 15.19 -7.54
CA ASN A 434 11.50 15.72 -7.08
C ASN A 434 11.05 15.06 -5.77
N VAL A 435 11.57 13.86 -5.48
CA VAL A 435 11.25 13.10 -4.26
C VAL A 435 12.49 12.64 -3.50
N GLY A 436 12.34 12.41 -2.20
CA GLY A 436 13.48 12.28 -1.29
C GLY A 436 14.12 10.89 -1.17
N ALA A 437 13.35 9.84 -1.42
CA ALA A 437 13.74 8.46 -1.16
C ALA A 437 13.98 7.66 -2.45
N LEU A 438 15.06 6.88 -2.43
CA LEU A 438 15.38 5.84 -3.41
C LEU A 438 14.77 4.49 -3.01
N GLN A 439 14.98 3.48 -3.87
CA GLN A 439 14.66 2.09 -3.56
C GLN A 439 15.30 1.64 -2.22
N ALA A 440 14.66 0.67 -1.54
CA ALA A 440 15.06 0.16 -0.22
C ALA A 440 15.05 1.17 0.94
N GLY A 441 14.42 2.35 0.76
CA GLY A 441 14.26 3.35 1.82
C GLY A 441 15.54 4.10 2.16
N MET A 442 16.46 4.23 1.18
CA MET A 442 17.62 5.10 1.25
C MET A 442 17.17 6.54 1.00
N GLN A 443 17.47 7.46 1.92
CA GLN A 443 17.21 8.89 1.72
C GLN A 443 18.45 9.54 1.14
N LEU A 444 18.38 9.92 -0.13
CA LEU A 444 19.46 10.66 -0.78
C LEU A 444 19.19 12.16 -0.78
N LEU A 445 17.92 12.56 -0.84
CA LEU A 445 17.47 13.95 -0.86
C LEU A 445 16.50 14.17 0.32
N PRO A 446 17.00 14.30 1.57
CA PRO A 446 16.13 14.33 2.76
C PRO A 446 15.23 15.58 2.88
N GLY A 447 15.52 16.61 2.07
CA GLY A 447 14.78 17.87 1.97
C GLY A 447 13.74 17.90 0.84
N ALA A 448 13.76 16.94 -0.09
CA ALA A 448 12.88 16.98 -1.25
C ALA A 448 11.41 16.79 -0.88
N GLU A 449 10.58 17.74 -1.29
CA GLU A 449 9.14 17.74 -1.14
C GLU A 449 8.53 17.85 -2.55
N PRO A 450 7.58 16.97 -2.93
CA PRO A 450 7.11 16.88 -4.32
C PRO A 450 6.13 17.99 -4.73
N ASP A 451 5.90 18.99 -3.88
CA ASP A 451 4.87 20.03 -4.06
C ASP A 451 5.32 21.42 -3.55
N ASP A 452 6.63 21.66 -3.47
CA ASP A 452 7.21 22.92 -2.99
C ASP A 452 7.67 23.87 -4.13
N GLY A 453 7.56 23.43 -5.38
CA GLY A 453 7.98 24.15 -6.57
C GLY A 453 9.49 24.17 -6.78
N LEU A 454 10.25 23.26 -6.15
CA LEU A 454 11.70 23.17 -6.24
C LEU A 454 12.15 21.75 -6.65
N LEU A 455 13.38 21.67 -7.14
CA LEU A 455 14.09 20.40 -7.37
C LEU A 455 15.33 20.36 -6.49
N ASP A 456 15.58 19.21 -5.88
CA ASP A 456 16.79 18.96 -5.10
C ASP A 456 17.89 18.36 -5.98
N VAL A 457 19.08 18.91 -5.90
CA VAL A 457 20.24 18.49 -6.67
C VAL A 457 21.29 17.89 -5.74
N VAL A 458 21.75 16.68 -6.02
CA VAL A 458 22.90 16.07 -5.35
C VAL A 458 24.06 15.93 -6.31
N VAL A 459 25.19 16.53 -5.93
CA VAL A 459 26.48 16.28 -6.57
C VAL A 459 27.23 15.24 -5.73
N PHE A 460 27.30 14.03 -6.25
CA PHE A 460 27.95 12.91 -5.57
C PHE A 460 29.39 12.80 -6.06
N ALA A 461 30.34 13.10 -5.17
CA ALA A 461 31.74 13.20 -5.49
C ALA A 461 32.64 12.60 -4.38
N PRO A 462 32.51 11.32 -3.97
CA PRO A 462 33.47 10.70 -3.05
C PRO A 462 34.86 10.46 -3.70
N TYR A 463 35.93 10.58 -2.89
CA TYR A 463 37.34 10.36 -3.26
C TYR A 463 37.97 9.42 -2.23
N GLY A 464 38.66 8.38 -2.70
CA GLY A 464 39.34 7.43 -1.82
C GLY A 464 38.40 6.71 -0.85
N MET A 465 38.95 5.80 -0.04
CA MET A 465 38.15 4.96 0.85
C MET A 465 37.39 5.77 1.92
N THR A 466 38.00 6.84 2.45
CA THR A 466 37.40 7.70 3.47
C THR A 466 36.21 8.51 2.94
N GLY A 467 36.30 8.97 1.68
CA GLY A 467 35.20 9.65 1.01
C GLY A 467 33.97 8.78 0.82
N TRP A 468 34.20 7.53 0.44
CA TRP A 468 33.16 6.53 0.29
C TRP A 468 32.54 6.15 1.65
N ALA A 469 33.36 5.91 2.69
CA ALA A 469 32.84 5.64 4.03
C ALA A 469 31.93 6.78 4.55
N HIS A 470 32.34 8.03 4.37
CA HIS A 470 31.53 9.19 4.77
C HIS A 470 30.22 9.30 3.95
N ALA A 471 30.28 9.05 2.64
CA ALA A 471 29.08 9.03 1.80
C ALA A 471 28.10 7.94 2.26
N THR A 472 28.58 6.72 2.54
CA THR A 472 27.78 5.59 3.03
C THR A 472 27.11 5.90 4.36
N VAL A 473 27.84 6.45 5.35
CA VAL A 473 27.26 6.82 6.65
C VAL A 473 26.13 7.85 6.50
N ARG A 474 26.30 8.83 5.60
CA ARG A 474 25.29 9.87 5.36
C ARG A 474 24.02 9.34 4.67
N VAL A 475 24.16 8.39 3.75
CA VAL A 475 23.02 7.76 3.04
C VAL A 475 22.27 6.76 3.95
N ILE A 476 22.97 6.06 4.84
CA ILE A 476 22.38 5.06 5.76
C ILE A 476 21.80 5.73 7.03
N GLY A 477 22.32 6.89 7.44
CA GLY A 477 21.89 7.62 8.63
C GLY A 477 20.44 8.13 8.51
N ARG A 478 19.47 7.33 8.95
CA ARG A 478 18.01 7.56 8.85
C ARG A 478 17.43 8.69 9.72
N ARG A 479 18.19 9.71 10.15
CA ARG A 479 17.66 10.76 11.05
C ARG A 479 17.94 12.17 10.55
N ARG A 480 16.86 12.95 10.44
CA ARG A 480 16.83 14.43 10.31
C ARG A 480 17.52 15.19 11.45
N ARG A 481 18.11 14.51 12.45
CA ARG A 481 18.74 15.13 13.61
C ARG A 481 20.16 14.57 13.81
N ASP A 482 21.10 15.51 13.88
CA ASP A 482 22.41 15.38 14.50
C ASP A 482 23.49 14.60 13.71
N VAL A 483 23.71 14.97 12.44
CA VAL A 483 25.10 14.91 11.96
C VAL A 483 25.76 16.21 12.46
N PRO A 484 26.79 16.16 13.33
CA PRO A 484 27.46 17.36 13.80
C PRO A 484 27.89 18.21 12.60
N GLU A 485 27.49 19.48 12.58
CA GLU A 485 28.12 20.46 11.71
C GLU A 485 29.62 20.47 12.04
N VAL A 486 30.41 19.77 11.23
CA VAL A 486 31.86 19.88 11.29
C VAL A 486 32.17 21.36 11.01
N PRO A 487 32.86 22.07 11.92
CA PRO A 487 33.02 23.53 11.87
C PRO A 487 33.45 24.03 10.49
N LEU A 488 32.74 25.04 10.01
CA LEU A 488 32.73 25.64 8.66
C LEU A 488 34.09 26.15 8.12
N ARG A 489 35.20 25.97 8.82
CA ARG A 489 36.47 26.65 8.51
C ARG A 489 37.59 25.78 7.92
N GLN A 490 37.46 24.45 7.79
CA GLN A 490 38.66 23.64 7.50
C GLN A 490 38.58 22.53 6.44
N ARG A 491 37.50 22.34 5.65
CA ARG A 491 37.53 21.35 4.55
C ARG A 491 36.96 21.86 3.24
N ARG A 492 37.86 22.02 2.26
CA ARG A 492 37.63 22.39 0.85
C ARG A 492 36.96 21.27 0.02
N TRP A 493 36.53 20.17 0.63
CA TRP A 493 36.09 18.96 -0.06
C TRP A 493 34.93 18.28 0.68
N ARG A 494 33.76 18.17 0.01
CA ARG A 494 32.58 17.45 0.49
C ARG A 494 32.31 16.24 -0.43
N PRO A 495 32.12 15.02 0.09
CA PRO A 495 31.78 13.85 -0.72
C PRO A 495 30.39 13.96 -1.38
N ILE A 496 29.49 14.75 -0.78
CA ILE A 496 28.12 14.99 -1.24
C ILE A 496 27.81 16.48 -1.00
N GLU A 497 27.48 17.20 -2.07
CA GLU A 497 26.95 18.56 -2.05
C GLU A 497 25.47 18.54 -2.43
N HIS A 498 24.66 19.37 -1.78
CA HIS A 498 23.23 19.51 -2.03
C HIS A 498 22.94 20.94 -2.47
N PHE A 499 22.05 21.08 -3.44
CA PHE A 499 21.51 22.36 -3.90
C PHE A 499 20.00 22.20 -4.14
N THR A 500 19.30 23.33 -4.28
CA THR A 500 17.88 23.38 -4.60
C THR A 500 17.65 24.49 -5.62
N GLY A 501 16.73 24.30 -6.56
CA GLY A 501 16.35 25.34 -7.52
C GLY A 501 15.19 24.93 -8.42
N ARG A 502 14.68 25.88 -9.20
CA ARG A 502 13.56 25.68 -10.15
C ARG A 502 14.05 25.25 -11.54
N SER A 503 15.26 25.68 -11.90
CA SER A 503 15.94 25.31 -13.13
C SER A 503 17.33 24.78 -12.80
N VAL A 504 17.66 23.62 -13.35
CA VAL A 504 18.96 22.96 -13.15
C VAL A 504 19.50 22.55 -14.50
N GLU A 505 20.68 23.04 -14.85
CA GLU A 505 21.41 22.62 -16.03
C GLU A 505 22.74 22.01 -15.62
N VAL A 506 22.95 20.76 -16.02
CA VAL A 506 24.19 20.02 -15.82
C VAL A 506 24.84 19.80 -17.17
N THR A 507 26.07 20.25 -17.32
CA THR A 507 26.87 20.04 -18.54
C THR A 507 28.15 19.29 -18.24
N THR A 508 28.52 18.37 -19.13
CA THR A 508 29.70 17.51 -19.02
C THR A 508 30.61 17.70 -20.23
N ALA A 509 31.90 17.44 -20.04
CA ALA A 509 32.89 17.62 -21.12
C ALA A 509 32.85 16.52 -22.20
N ARG A 510 32.18 15.40 -21.93
CA ARG A 510 32.02 14.23 -22.81
C ARG A 510 30.60 13.68 -22.63
N PRO A 511 30.04 12.97 -23.62
CA PRO A 511 28.76 12.30 -23.44
C PRO A 511 28.82 11.34 -22.25
N GLU A 512 27.91 11.49 -21.32
CA GLU A 512 27.76 10.64 -20.14
C GLU A 512 26.39 9.93 -20.19
N PRO A 513 26.28 8.73 -19.61
CA PRO A 513 24.99 8.08 -19.42
C PRO A 513 24.00 8.97 -18.66
N ARG A 514 22.72 8.93 -19.06
CA ARG A 514 21.63 9.70 -18.45
C ARG A 514 20.46 8.78 -18.14
N GLU A 515 19.65 9.14 -17.16
CA GLU A 515 18.45 8.37 -16.79
C GLU A 515 17.30 9.26 -16.31
N LEU A 516 16.08 8.73 -16.40
CA LEU A 516 14.84 9.29 -15.86
C LEU A 516 14.10 8.20 -15.08
N ASP A 517 13.87 8.40 -13.79
CA ASP A 517 13.17 7.46 -12.89
C ASP A 517 13.72 6.02 -12.93
N GLY A 518 15.02 5.84 -13.19
CA GLY A 518 15.63 4.52 -13.31
C GLY A 518 15.62 3.93 -14.72
N ASP A 519 15.08 4.60 -15.74
CA ASP A 519 15.19 4.16 -17.13
C ASP A 519 16.30 4.93 -17.86
N PRO A 520 17.19 4.23 -18.58
CA PRO A 520 18.27 4.88 -19.32
C PRO A 520 17.70 5.69 -20.49
N ILE A 521 18.22 6.91 -20.66
CA ILE A 521 18.02 7.69 -21.89
C ILE A 521 19.36 7.81 -22.63
N GLY A 522 19.31 8.23 -23.90
CA GLY A 522 20.51 8.39 -24.71
C GLY A 522 21.59 9.20 -24.01
N ALA A 523 22.85 8.74 -24.09
CA ALA A 523 23.99 9.45 -23.52
C ALA A 523 24.09 10.87 -24.10
N GLY A 524 24.49 11.82 -23.27
CA GLY A 524 24.52 13.23 -23.67
C GLY A 524 25.50 14.04 -22.84
N THR A 525 25.82 15.24 -23.32
CA THR A 525 26.69 16.21 -22.63
C THR A 525 25.91 17.19 -21.77
N ARG A 526 24.58 17.11 -21.77
CA ARG A 526 23.68 18.06 -21.14
C ARG A 526 22.51 17.33 -20.47
N LEU A 527 22.13 17.77 -19.28
CA LEU A 527 20.88 17.44 -18.62
C LEU A 527 20.29 18.75 -18.11
N ALA A 528 19.29 19.27 -18.81
CA ALA A 528 18.59 20.50 -18.43
C ALA A 528 17.19 20.15 -17.96
N VAL A 529 16.87 20.57 -16.74
CA VAL A 529 15.64 20.25 -16.04
C VAL A 529 15.01 21.55 -15.55
N ARG A 530 13.69 21.65 -15.69
CA ARG A 530 12.89 22.71 -15.10
C ARG A 530 11.69 22.09 -14.37
N VAL A 531 11.45 22.55 -13.15
CA VAL A 531 10.27 22.16 -12.38
C VAL A 531 9.01 22.63 -13.10
N ARG A 532 7.98 21.78 -13.10
CA ARG A 532 6.62 22.11 -13.52
C ARG A 532 5.72 22.04 -12.29
N PRO A 533 5.53 23.17 -11.57
CA PRO A 533 4.83 23.17 -10.31
C PRO A 533 3.37 22.70 -10.46
N GLY A 534 2.93 21.79 -9.60
CA GLY A 534 1.55 21.26 -9.58
C GLY A 534 1.08 20.65 -10.90
N ALA A 535 2.00 20.24 -11.77
CA ALA A 535 1.67 19.79 -13.12
C ALA A 535 0.93 18.45 -13.16
N LEU A 536 1.03 17.64 -12.12
CA LEU A 536 0.35 16.35 -12.03
C LEU A 536 -0.54 16.30 -10.79
N VAL A 537 -1.82 15.97 -10.97
CA VAL A 537 -2.71 15.67 -9.85
C VAL A 537 -2.63 14.18 -9.56
N VAL A 538 -2.34 13.79 -8.32
CA VAL A 538 -2.22 12.37 -7.92
C VAL A 538 -3.23 12.03 -6.82
N ARG A 539 -3.91 10.89 -6.94
CA ARG A 539 -4.75 10.30 -5.88
C ARG A 539 -3.87 9.73 -4.77
N VAL A 540 -4.00 10.29 -3.57
CA VAL A 540 -3.27 9.86 -2.36
C VAL A 540 -4.24 9.48 -1.23
N PRO A 541 -3.83 8.67 -0.24
CA PRO A 541 -4.69 8.33 0.89
C PRO A 541 -5.18 9.56 1.67
N GLU A 542 -6.40 9.50 2.22
CA GLU A 542 -6.91 10.52 3.13
C GLU A 542 -6.13 10.51 4.46
N GLY A 543 -5.26 11.51 4.68
CA GLY A 543 -4.46 11.65 5.90
C GLY A 543 -3.47 12.81 5.86
N ARG A 544 -3.71 13.83 6.69
CA ARG A 544 -2.93 15.07 6.96
C ARG A 544 -2.04 15.58 5.80
N VAL A 545 -2.63 16.38 4.91
CA VAL A 545 -1.88 17.44 4.20
C VAL A 545 -2.25 18.77 4.85
N ALA A 546 -1.24 19.50 5.31
CA ALA A 546 -1.41 20.91 5.66
C ALA A 546 -1.66 21.66 4.35
N VAL A 547 -2.93 21.96 4.06
CA VAL A 547 -3.28 22.87 2.97
C VAL A 547 -2.69 24.24 3.31
N ARG A 548 -1.71 24.71 2.54
CA ARG A 548 -1.35 26.13 2.53
C ARG A 548 -2.34 26.88 1.63
N PRO A 549 -2.68 28.14 1.95
CA PRO A 549 -3.61 28.92 1.13
C PRO A 549 -3.01 29.14 -0.26
N GLU A 550 -3.88 29.05 -1.27
CA GLU A 550 -3.64 29.26 -2.70
C GLU A 550 -2.65 30.42 -2.96
N ALA A 551 -1.47 30.08 -3.47
CA ALA A 551 -0.71 31.04 -4.26
C ALA A 551 -1.46 31.16 -5.58
N ARG A 552 -2.07 32.33 -5.85
CA ARG A 552 -2.67 32.67 -7.14
C ARG A 552 -1.65 32.37 -8.25
N ALA A 553 -1.86 31.27 -8.96
CA ALA A 553 -1.27 31.08 -10.27
C ALA A 553 -1.96 32.08 -11.19
N GLU A 554 -1.21 33.03 -11.73
CA GLU A 554 -1.72 33.81 -12.85
C GLU A 554 -1.93 32.88 -14.05
N PRO A 555 -3.05 33.00 -14.77
CA PRO A 555 -3.28 32.19 -15.96
C PRO A 555 -2.24 32.59 -17.03
N PHE A 556 -1.34 31.66 -17.36
CA PHE A 556 -0.45 31.80 -18.52
C PHE A 556 -1.19 31.37 -19.79
N PRO A 557 -0.89 32.00 -20.94
CA PRO A 557 -1.63 31.83 -22.17
C PRO A 557 -1.49 30.41 -22.69
N VAL A 558 -2.64 29.82 -23.05
CA VAL A 558 -2.72 28.60 -23.85
C VAL A 558 -2.00 28.87 -25.16
N ALA A 559 -0.99 28.07 -25.51
CA ALA A 559 -0.41 28.10 -26.84
C ALA A 559 -1.51 27.68 -27.84
N GLU A 560 -1.78 28.51 -28.84
CA GLU A 560 -2.87 28.34 -29.81
C GLU A 560 -2.69 27.11 -30.74
N ASP A 561 -1.58 26.38 -30.65
CA ASP A 561 -1.24 25.31 -31.61
C ASP A 561 -1.79 23.92 -31.28
N VAL A 562 -2.78 23.80 -30.37
CA VAL A 562 -3.41 22.49 -30.03
C VAL A 562 -4.83 22.35 -30.61
N VAL A 563 -5.37 23.38 -31.27
CA VAL A 563 -6.72 23.32 -31.87
C VAL A 563 -6.71 22.90 -33.35
N GLU A 564 -5.56 22.89 -34.03
CA GLU A 564 -5.53 22.66 -35.49
C GLU A 564 -5.33 21.20 -35.95
N ILE A 565 -5.14 20.23 -35.05
CA ILE A 565 -4.94 18.81 -35.44
C ILE A 565 -6.24 17.97 -35.38
N VAL A 566 -7.34 18.51 -34.86
CA VAL A 566 -8.65 17.81 -34.82
C VAL A 566 -9.61 18.28 -35.95
N ALA A 567 -9.21 19.29 -36.73
CA ALA A 567 -10.06 19.85 -37.80
C ALA A 567 -9.80 19.32 -39.21
N SER A 568 -8.68 18.62 -39.48
CA SER A 568 -8.27 18.30 -40.86
C SER A 568 -8.52 16.85 -41.33
N ASP A 569 -9.18 15.99 -40.55
CA ASP A 569 -9.35 14.58 -40.93
C ASP A 569 -10.80 14.08 -40.80
N ARG A 570 -11.76 14.90 -41.25
CA ARG A 570 -13.10 14.41 -41.59
C ARG A 570 -13.13 14.04 -43.08
N PRO A 571 -13.42 12.78 -43.44
CA PRO A 571 -13.69 12.45 -44.83
C PRO A 571 -14.99 13.11 -45.29
N ASP A 572 -14.91 13.81 -46.43
CA ASP A 572 -16.02 14.45 -47.14
C ASP A 572 -17.19 13.48 -47.33
N ARG A 573 -18.38 13.86 -46.82
CA ARG A 573 -19.65 13.29 -47.25
C ARG A 573 -20.15 14.09 -48.45
N PRO A 574 -20.56 13.45 -49.56
CA PRO A 574 -21.11 14.17 -50.69
C PRO A 574 -22.49 14.73 -50.35
N GLU A 575 -22.64 16.04 -50.53
CA GLU A 575 -23.94 16.71 -50.59
C GLU A 575 -24.62 16.41 -51.92
N GLY A 576 -25.91 16.05 -51.87
CA GLY A 576 -26.75 16.01 -53.06
C GLY A 576 -28.10 15.37 -52.82
N GLY A 577 -29.15 16.20 -52.86
CA GLY A 577 -30.50 15.76 -53.22
C GLY A 577 -31.57 15.99 -52.17
N ALA A 578 -32.15 17.18 -52.18
CA ALA A 578 -33.51 17.39 -51.72
C ALA A 578 -34.47 16.54 -52.56
N ASP A 579 -35.42 15.86 -51.92
CA ASP A 579 -36.85 15.93 -52.26
C ASP A 579 -37.66 14.92 -51.46
N GLY A 580 -38.71 15.41 -50.79
CA GLY A 580 -40.03 14.80 -50.92
C GLY A 580 -40.43 13.64 -50.00
N VAL A 581 -41.55 13.91 -49.31
CA VAL A 581 -42.72 13.02 -49.18
C VAL A 581 -42.80 12.08 -47.95
N SER A 582 -43.71 12.50 -47.07
CA SER A 582 -44.77 11.76 -46.36
C SER A 582 -44.47 10.52 -45.50
N ASP A 583 -44.85 10.65 -44.22
CA ASP A 583 -46.02 10.01 -43.59
C ASP A 583 -46.09 8.46 -43.44
N ALA A 584 -46.83 8.05 -42.40
CA ALA A 584 -47.17 6.69 -41.94
C ALA A 584 -46.08 5.94 -41.14
N ARG A 585 -46.24 5.74 -39.82
CA ARG A 585 -47.13 4.79 -39.10
C ARG A 585 -46.79 3.30 -39.30
N HIS A 586 -46.77 2.60 -38.17
CA HIS A 586 -46.92 1.15 -37.98
C HIS A 586 -45.74 0.30 -38.46
N ASP A 587 -45.41 -0.86 -37.90
CA ASP A 587 -45.77 -1.58 -36.67
C ASP A 587 -44.80 -2.77 -36.63
N HIS A 588 -44.61 -3.32 -35.45
CA HIS A 588 -44.38 -4.74 -35.17
C HIS A 588 -43.26 -5.57 -35.87
N GLN A 589 -42.61 -6.30 -34.95
CA GLN A 589 -42.29 -7.74 -34.98
C GLN A 589 -40.85 -8.20 -35.25
N LYS A 590 -40.29 -8.78 -34.17
CA LYS A 590 -39.66 -10.11 -34.07
C LYS A 590 -38.82 -10.56 -35.27
N THR A 591 -37.53 -10.79 -35.02
CA THR A 591 -37.03 -12.13 -34.65
C THR A 591 -35.74 -12.01 -33.85
#